data_AF-A0A838KSR1-F1
#
_entry.id   AF-A0A838KSR1-F1
#
_cell.length_a   1.000
_cell.length_b   1.000
_cell.length_c   1.000
_cell.angle_alpha   90.00
_cell.angle_beta   90.00
_cell.angle_gamma   90.00
#
_symmetry.space_group_name_H-M   'P 1'
#
loop_
_entity.id
_entity.type
_entity.pdbx_description
1 polymer ?
#
loop_
_entity_poly.entity_id
_entity_poly.type
_entity_poly.pdbx_seq_one_letter_code
_entity_poly.pdbx_strand_id
1 'polypeptide(L)'
;DRWAEVRPALLRQVIAASRGLVDLTVLDCGFSLELDEEISYDTTAPRRNGATITALEQADLVLVVGAADPVGLGRLVRAISDLAVVVPQCLPQVVVNRMRSTLGWSSDEIRSTLQQSVRTGAIVFLPDDQPACDRAMVHGKLLGEMAPKSKLTHALAALATEIAGVHRPARQRAGSLSRRAAGTGP
;
A
#
# COMPACT_ATOMS: atom_id res chain seq x y z
N ASP A 1 17.61 4.38 13.95
CA ASP A 1 17.29 5.13 15.18
C ASP A 1 17.62 6.64 15.12
N ARG A 2 17.08 7.40 14.16
CA ARG A 2 17.23 8.86 14.10
C ARG A 2 15.90 9.63 14.06
N TRP A 3 14.83 9.00 14.53
CA TRP A 3 13.47 9.54 14.42
C TRP A 3 13.32 10.91 15.10
N ALA A 4 14.06 11.17 16.18
CA ALA A 4 14.06 12.43 16.90
C ALA A 4 14.64 13.62 16.08
N GLU A 5 15.43 13.33 15.04
CA GLU A 5 15.98 14.35 14.14
C GLU A 5 14.94 14.84 13.13
N VAL A 6 13.87 14.07 12.88
CA VAL A 6 12.81 14.41 11.93
C VAL A 6 11.73 15.23 12.63
N ARG A 7 11.87 16.56 12.56
CA ARG A 7 10.84 17.47 13.09
C ARG A 7 9.63 17.52 12.15
N PRO A 8 8.38 17.48 12.67
CA PRO A 8 7.15 17.63 11.88
C PRO A 8 7.18 18.79 10.87
N ALA A 9 7.62 19.97 11.30
CA ALA A 9 7.67 21.15 10.44
C ALA A 9 8.62 20.98 9.24
N LEU A 10 9.78 20.35 9.45
CA LEU A 10 10.73 20.06 8.39
C LEU A 10 10.17 19.02 7.42
N LEU A 11 9.49 17.98 7.95
CA LEU A 11 8.86 16.97 7.11
C LEU A 11 7.78 17.57 6.21
N ARG A 12 6.96 18.50 6.70
CA ARG A 12 5.98 19.22 5.86
C ARG A 12 6.66 19.97 4.71
N GLN A 13 7.81 20.62 4.96
CA GLN A 13 8.56 21.32 3.92
C GLN A 13 9.13 20.34 2.88
N VAL A 14 9.66 19.19 3.31
CA VAL A 14 10.14 18.15 2.40
C VAL A 14 9.01 17.63 1.53
N ILE A 15 7.85 17.31 2.11
CA ILE A 15 6.68 16.85 1.36
C ILE A 15 6.22 17.92 0.35
N ALA A 16 6.18 19.19 0.76
CA ALA A 16 5.82 20.30 -0.12
C ALA A 16 6.80 20.45 -1.30
N ALA A 17 8.10 20.31 -1.06
CA ALA A 17 9.10 20.34 -2.12
C ALA A 17 8.95 19.13 -3.07
N SER A 18 8.73 17.92 -2.54
CA SER A 18 8.52 16.71 -3.34
C SER A 18 7.34 16.84 -4.29
N ARG A 19 6.24 17.49 -3.86
CA ARG A 19 5.07 17.76 -4.71
C ARG A 19 5.39 18.59 -5.97
N GLY A 20 6.47 19.37 -5.97
CA GLY A 20 6.92 20.15 -7.14
C GLY A 20 7.97 19.44 -7.99
N LEU A 21 8.47 18.27 -7.58
CA LEU A 21 9.60 17.58 -8.21
C LEU A 21 9.22 16.27 -8.91
N VAL A 22 8.21 15.57 -8.40
CA VAL A 22 7.80 14.25 -8.89
C VAL A 22 6.28 14.12 -8.89
N ASP A 23 5.74 13.33 -9.82
CA ASP A 23 4.29 13.11 -9.95
C ASP A 23 3.71 12.27 -8.80
N LEU A 24 4.53 11.39 -8.21
CA LEU A 24 4.11 10.49 -7.13
C LEU A 24 5.20 10.40 -6.07
N THR A 25 4.83 10.69 -4.82
CA THR A 25 5.68 10.50 -3.64
C THR A 25 5.04 9.44 -2.75
N VAL A 26 5.79 8.41 -2.38
CA VAL A 26 5.35 7.36 -1.44
C VAL A 26 6.03 7.59 -0.09
N LEU A 27 5.23 7.71 0.96
CA LEU A 27 5.71 7.87 2.34
C LEU A 27 5.47 6.57 3.11
N ASP A 28 6.55 5.83 3.38
CA ASP A 28 6.49 4.65 4.25
C ASP A 28 6.42 5.10 5.72
N CYS A 29 5.33 4.74 6.39
CA CYS A 29 4.99 5.26 7.71
C CYS A 29 5.26 4.22 8.80
N GLY A 30 5.63 4.69 9.99
CA GLY A 30 5.74 3.84 11.17
C GLY A 30 4.37 3.34 11.66
N PHE A 31 4.37 2.28 12.46
CA PHE A 31 3.18 1.54 12.86
C PHE A 31 2.32 2.17 13.99
N SER A 32 2.81 3.21 14.67
CA SER A 32 2.17 3.75 15.88
C SER A 32 1.43 5.06 15.61
N LEU A 33 0.13 5.06 15.94
CA LEU A 33 -0.77 6.22 15.90
C LEU A 33 -1.27 6.63 17.30
N GLU A 34 -0.72 6.01 18.35
CA GLU A 34 -1.18 6.23 19.73
C GLU A 34 -0.95 7.68 20.17
N LEU A 35 -1.97 8.29 20.77
CA LEU A 35 -1.91 9.67 21.28
C LEU A 35 -1.47 9.73 22.76
N ASP A 36 -1.44 8.58 23.45
CA ASP A 36 -1.28 8.43 24.92
C ASP A 36 0.09 8.83 25.51
N GLU A 37 1.04 9.30 24.70
CA GLU A 37 2.27 9.94 25.24
C GLU A 37 1.96 11.28 25.96
N GLU A 38 0.72 11.78 25.96
CA GLU A 38 0.30 13.02 26.64
C GLU A 38 0.26 12.95 28.18
N ILE A 39 0.52 11.80 28.80
CA ILE A 39 0.66 11.67 30.27
C ILE A 39 2.13 11.81 30.74
N SER A 40 3.09 11.96 29.82
CA SER A 40 4.50 12.18 30.16
C SER A 40 4.79 13.66 30.41
N TYR A 41 5.32 13.97 31.60
CA TYR A 41 5.57 15.30 32.19
C TYR A 41 6.60 16.19 31.45
N ASP A 42 6.94 15.88 30.20
CA ASP A 42 7.92 16.66 29.43
C ASP A 42 7.37 17.03 28.04
N THR A 43 6.67 18.16 27.98
CA THR A 43 6.12 18.75 26.75
C THR A 43 7.19 19.17 25.74
N THR A 44 8.48 19.02 26.05
CA THR A 44 9.60 19.37 25.16
C THR A 44 10.21 18.18 24.43
N ALA A 45 9.86 16.95 24.83
CA ALA A 45 10.34 15.75 24.18
C ALA A 45 9.71 15.56 22.78
N PRO A 46 10.48 15.20 21.73
CA PRO A 46 9.93 14.90 20.41
C PRO A 46 8.93 13.73 20.46
N ARG A 47 7.72 13.89 19.91
CA ARG A 47 6.74 12.80 19.80
C ARG A 47 7.27 11.72 18.87
N ARG A 48 7.25 10.45 19.31
CA ARG A 48 7.82 9.32 18.54
C ARG A 48 7.12 9.08 17.21
N ASN A 49 5.84 9.41 17.14
CA ASN A 49 5.00 9.27 15.96
C ASN A 49 4.79 10.59 15.19
N GLY A 50 5.44 11.69 15.57
CA GLY A 50 5.22 12.99 14.94
C GLY A 50 5.46 13.00 13.42
N ALA A 51 6.44 12.23 12.95
CA ALA A 51 6.70 12.05 11.52
C ALA A 51 5.58 11.28 10.81
N THR A 52 5.10 10.17 11.39
CA THR A 52 3.98 9.39 10.85
C THR A 52 2.70 10.22 10.79
N ILE A 53 2.35 10.91 11.88
CA ILE A 53 1.14 11.75 11.93
C ILE A 53 1.23 12.85 10.86
N THR A 54 2.38 13.52 10.76
CA THR A 54 2.61 14.54 9.73
C THR A 54 2.46 13.97 8.32
N ALA A 55 3.01 12.78 8.05
CA ALA A 55 2.88 12.14 6.74
C ALA A 55 1.41 11.84 6.41
N LEU A 56 0.65 11.30 7.37
CA LEU A 56 -0.77 10.97 7.20
C LEU A 56 -1.64 12.21 7.00
N GLU A 57 -1.39 13.28 7.75
CA GLU A 57 -2.09 14.57 7.59
C GLU A 57 -1.83 15.24 6.24
N GLN A 58 -0.67 14.97 5.61
CA GLN A 58 -0.27 15.57 4.34
C GLN A 58 -0.53 14.65 3.13
N ALA A 59 -0.99 13.42 3.35
CA ALA A 59 -1.20 12.44 2.29
C ALA A 59 -2.49 12.71 1.53
N ASP A 60 -2.44 12.67 0.19
CA ASP A 60 -3.63 12.74 -0.66
C ASP A 60 -4.38 11.39 -0.70
N LEU A 61 -3.67 10.29 -0.47
CA LEU A 61 -4.18 8.93 -0.36
C LEU A 61 -3.47 8.20 0.78
N VAL A 62 -4.23 7.53 1.65
CA VAL A 62 -3.69 6.67 2.71
C VAL A 62 -4.02 5.22 2.40
N LEU A 63 -2.98 4.38 2.35
CA LEU A 63 -3.10 2.93 2.28
C LEU A 63 -2.88 2.33 3.67
N VAL A 64 -3.88 1.64 4.22
CA VAL A 64 -3.67 0.83 5.44
C VAL A 64 -3.48 -0.63 5.04
N VAL A 65 -2.29 -1.16 5.35
CA VAL A 65 -1.90 -2.52 4.98
C VAL A 65 -1.99 -3.43 6.20
N GLY A 66 -2.75 -4.52 6.10
CA GLY A 66 -2.90 -5.51 7.16
C GLY A 66 -2.81 -6.94 6.63
N ALA A 67 -2.40 -7.89 7.47
CA ALA A 67 -2.36 -9.30 7.07
C ALA A 67 -3.77 -9.91 7.07
N ALA A 68 -4.01 -10.84 6.15
CA ALA A 68 -5.28 -11.54 5.99
C ALA A 68 -5.57 -12.61 7.04
N ASP A 69 -4.81 -12.71 8.13
CA ASP A 69 -5.09 -13.63 9.24
C ASP A 69 -5.90 -12.95 10.36
N PRO A 70 -6.55 -13.71 11.26
CA PRO A 70 -7.43 -13.12 12.28
C PRO A 70 -6.79 -12.05 13.16
N VAL A 71 -5.51 -12.23 13.51
CA VAL A 71 -4.76 -11.24 14.30
C VAL A 71 -4.46 -10.01 13.45
N GLY A 72 -4.04 -10.22 12.20
CA GLY A 72 -3.82 -9.17 11.22
C GLY A 72 -5.05 -8.30 10.97
N LEU A 73 -6.23 -8.91 10.80
CA LEU A 73 -7.48 -8.16 10.61
C LEU A 73 -7.92 -7.42 11.87
N GLY A 74 -7.80 -8.03 13.05
CA GLY A 74 -8.11 -7.32 14.30
C GLY A 74 -7.23 -6.09 14.50
N ARG A 75 -5.93 -6.21 14.18
CA ARG A 75 -4.99 -5.07 14.19
C ARG A 75 -5.33 -4.03 13.13
N LEU A 76 -5.75 -4.47 11.95
CA LEU A 76 -6.14 -3.58 10.85
C LEU A 76 -7.36 -2.75 11.21
N VAL A 77 -8.40 -3.37 11.77
CA VAL A 77 -9.60 -2.68 12.28
C VAL A 77 -9.20 -1.61 13.29
N ARG A 78 -8.39 -1.96 14.30
CA ARG A 78 -7.90 -1.01 15.29
C ARG A 78 -7.11 0.15 14.66
N ALA A 79 -6.18 -0.15 13.76
CA ALA A 79 -5.37 0.87 13.10
C ALA A 79 -6.22 1.86 12.27
N ILE A 80 -7.29 1.39 11.63
CA ILE A 80 -8.23 2.26 10.89
C ILE A 80 -9.05 3.11 11.87
N SER A 81 -9.48 2.56 13.01
CA SER A 81 -10.13 3.33 14.06
C SER A 81 -9.21 4.42 14.63
N ASP A 82 -7.96 4.10 14.91
CA ASP A 82 -6.96 5.04 15.42
C ASP A 82 -6.68 6.14 14.38
N LEU A 83 -6.57 5.78 13.09
CA LEU A 83 -6.44 6.74 11.99
C LEU A 83 -7.63 7.71 11.92
N ALA A 84 -8.86 7.23 12.14
CA ALA A 84 -10.05 8.08 12.15
C ALA A 84 -10.07 9.09 13.32
N VAL A 85 -9.31 8.85 14.39
CA VAL A 85 -9.13 9.82 15.48
C VAL A 85 -8.09 10.87 15.09
N VAL A 86 -6.96 10.44 14.52
CA VAL A 86 -5.82 11.32 14.20
C VAL A 86 -6.09 12.15 12.94
N VAL A 87 -6.71 11.58 11.92
CA VAL A 87 -7.02 12.22 10.62
C VAL A 87 -8.49 11.95 10.25
N PRO A 88 -9.46 12.61 10.89
CA PRO A 88 -10.89 12.25 10.79
C PRO A 88 -11.50 12.33 9.38
N GLN A 89 -10.94 13.18 8.52
CA GLN A 89 -11.35 13.33 7.13
C GLN A 89 -10.81 12.22 6.22
N CYS A 90 -9.87 11.40 6.69
CA CYS A 90 -9.25 10.36 5.90
C CYS A 90 -10.24 9.22 5.63
N LEU A 91 -10.42 8.87 4.35
CA LEU A 91 -11.09 7.64 3.94
C LEU A 91 -10.03 6.69 3.35
N PRO A 92 -9.42 5.81 4.16
CA PRO A 92 -8.27 5.02 3.71
C PRO A 92 -8.67 3.93 2.73
N GLN A 93 -7.81 3.67 1.75
CA GLN A 93 -7.86 2.42 0.97
C GLN A 93 -7.16 1.33 1.77
N VAL A 94 -7.76 0.15 1.83
CA VAL A 94 -7.27 -0.97 2.63
C VAL A 94 -6.63 -2.02 1.73
N VAL A 95 -5.44 -2.46 2.11
CA VAL A 95 -4.72 -3.54 1.45
C VAL A 95 -4.62 -4.73 2.39
N VAL A 96 -5.41 -5.76 2.13
CA VAL A 96 -5.36 -7.04 2.84
C VAL A 96 -4.30 -7.91 2.18
N ASN A 97 -3.13 -7.95 2.81
CA ASN A 97 -1.94 -8.64 2.30
C ASN A 97 -1.85 -10.09 2.80
N ARG A 98 -1.03 -10.90 2.12
CA ARG A 98 -0.77 -12.30 2.48
C ARG A 98 -2.02 -13.19 2.47
N MET A 99 -2.93 -12.90 1.54
CA MET A 99 -4.12 -13.72 1.32
C MET A 99 -3.70 -15.09 0.76
N ARG A 100 -4.11 -16.14 1.46
CA ARG A 100 -3.81 -17.53 1.10
C ARG A 100 -5.06 -18.39 1.27
N SER A 101 -5.20 -19.41 0.42
CA SER A 101 -6.36 -20.31 0.45
C SER A 101 -6.51 -21.12 1.74
N THR A 102 -5.43 -21.24 2.52
CA THR A 102 -5.38 -22.03 3.77
C THR A 102 -5.92 -21.30 5.00
N LEU A 103 -6.37 -20.05 4.86
CA LEU A 103 -6.85 -19.24 5.99
C LEU A 103 -8.26 -19.62 6.48
N GLY A 104 -9.05 -20.35 5.69
CA GLY A 104 -10.40 -20.76 6.07
C GLY A 104 -11.48 -19.69 5.89
N TRP A 105 -11.13 -18.53 5.31
CA TRP A 105 -12.08 -17.51 4.87
C TRP A 105 -11.75 -17.00 3.46
N SER A 106 -12.79 -16.55 2.77
CA SER A 106 -12.75 -15.94 1.45
C SER A 106 -12.52 -14.43 1.53
N SER A 107 -12.08 -13.84 0.42
CA SER A 107 -11.93 -12.39 0.32
C SER A 107 -13.26 -11.65 0.53
N ASP A 108 -14.39 -12.26 0.18
CA ASP A 108 -15.72 -11.65 0.35
C ASP A 108 -16.15 -11.62 1.82
N GLU A 109 -15.88 -12.69 2.59
CA GLU A 109 -16.12 -12.72 4.03
C GLU A 109 -15.26 -11.68 4.76
N ILE A 110 -13.98 -11.57 4.40
CA ILE A 110 -13.08 -10.54 4.95
C ILE A 110 -13.59 -9.14 4.61
N ARG A 111 -13.95 -8.90 3.34
CA ARG A 111 -14.46 -7.61 2.86
C ARG A 111 -15.72 -7.20 3.62
N SER A 112 -16.68 -8.11 3.75
CA SER A 112 -17.93 -7.87 4.49
C SER A 112 -17.65 -7.52 5.95
N THR A 113 -16.76 -8.28 6.61
CA THR A 113 -16.37 -8.04 8.00
C THR A 113 -15.73 -6.67 8.19
N LEU A 114 -14.80 -6.28 7.32
CA LEU A 114 -14.13 -4.97 7.41
C LEU A 114 -15.12 -3.82 7.19
N GLN A 115 -16.00 -3.92 6.18
CA GLN A 115 -16.99 -2.89 5.88
C GLN A 115 -18.03 -2.73 6.99
N GLN A 116 -18.32 -3.78 7.75
CA GLN A 116 -19.19 -3.72 8.93
C GLN A 116 -18.49 -3.10 10.15
N SER A 117 -17.16 -3.21 10.22
CA SER A 117 -16.39 -2.82 11.41
C SER A 117 -15.88 -1.37 11.36
N VAL A 118 -15.48 -0.90 10.17
CA VAL A 118 -14.79 0.39 10.00
C VAL A 118 -15.17 1.07 8.68
N ARG A 119 -15.08 2.41 8.67
CA ARG A 119 -15.27 3.21 7.45
C ARG A 119 -13.99 3.19 6.63
N THR A 120 -14.07 2.67 5.41
CA THR A 120 -12.94 2.56 4.49
C THR A 120 -13.36 2.89 3.06
N GLY A 121 -12.38 3.23 2.22
CA GLY A 121 -12.53 3.26 0.77
C GLY A 121 -12.45 1.85 0.18
N ALA A 122 -11.77 1.73 -0.97
CA ALA A 122 -11.58 0.44 -1.64
C ALA A 122 -10.81 -0.55 -0.73
N ILE A 123 -11.15 -1.84 -0.86
CA ILE A 123 -10.43 -2.94 -0.20
C ILE A 123 -9.82 -3.83 -1.29
N VAL A 124 -8.50 -3.98 -1.28
CA VAL A 124 -7.72 -4.75 -2.26
C VAL A 124 -7.03 -5.91 -1.55
N PHE A 125 -6.92 -7.06 -2.21
CA PHE A 125 -6.30 -8.26 -1.67
C PHE A 125 -5.01 -8.57 -2.43
N LEU A 126 -3.92 -8.79 -1.69
CA LEU A 126 -2.66 -9.25 -2.26
C LEU A 126 -2.40 -10.70 -1.85
N PRO A 127 -2.05 -11.58 -2.81
CA PRO A 127 -1.81 -12.99 -2.52
C PRO A 127 -0.50 -13.17 -1.73
N ASP A 128 -0.45 -14.20 -0.90
CA ASP A 128 0.80 -14.64 -0.28
C ASP A 128 1.73 -15.27 -1.33
N ASP A 129 3.00 -14.86 -1.32
CA ASP A 129 4.09 -15.50 -2.09
C ASP A 129 5.40 -15.35 -1.32
N GLN A 130 5.42 -15.89 -0.10
CA GLN A 130 6.60 -15.86 0.77
C GLN A 130 7.88 -16.36 0.07
N PRO A 131 7.86 -17.47 -0.71
CA PRO A 131 9.06 -17.93 -1.40
C PRO A 131 9.63 -16.92 -2.40
N ALA A 132 8.78 -16.14 -3.09
CA ALA A 132 9.26 -15.09 -3.97
C ALA A 132 9.85 -13.90 -3.21
N CYS A 133 9.20 -13.48 -2.12
CA CYS A 133 9.70 -12.43 -1.22
C CYS A 133 11.05 -12.78 -0.60
N ASP A 134 11.21 -14.01 -0.11
CA ASP A 134 12.46 -14.47 0.51
C ASP A 134 13.61 -14.46 -0.51
N ARG A 135 13.37 -14.96 -1.73
CA ARG A 135 14.37 -14.88 -2.81
C ARG A 135 14.75 -13.43 -3.13
N ALA A 136 13.77 -12.52 -3.20
CA ALA A 136 14.02 -11.10 -3.47
C ALA A 136 14.90 -10.47 -2.38
N MET A 137 14.56 -10.74 -1.12
CA MET A 137 15.28 -10.25 0.06
C MET A 137 16.73 -10.78 0.12
N VAL A 138 16.93 -12.09 -0.05
CA VAL A 138 18.26 -12.73 -0.01
C VAL A 138 19.19 -12.15 -1.09
N HIS A 139 18.65 -11.78 -2.25
CA HIS A 139 19.41 -11.23 -3.35
C HIS A 139 19.46 -9.70 -3.39
N GLY A 140 18.82 -9.00 -2.44
CA GLY A 140 18.77 -7.54 -2.41
C GLY A 140 18.15 -6.92 -3.67
N LYS A 141 17.15 -7.59 -4.25
CA LYS A 141 16.51 -7.21 -5.52
C LYS A 141 15.02 -6.96 -5.35
N LEU A 142 14.44 -6.22 -6.29
CA LEU A 142 13.00 -5.99 -6.29
C LEU A 142 12.24 -7.28 -6.58
N LEU A 143 11.07 -7.45 -5.97
CA LEU A 143 10.22 -8.62 -6.22
C LEU A 143 9.89 -8.78 -7.71
N GLY A 144 9.65 -7.68 -8.42
CA GLY A 144 9.37 -7.71 -9.86
C GLY A 144 10.54 -8.18 -10.73
N GLU A 145 11.77 -7.97 -10.27
CA GLU A 145 12.99 -8.44 -10.96
C GLU A 145 13.22 -9.93 -10.68
N MET A 146 13.01 -10.36 -9.43
CA MET A 146 13.31 -11.72 -8.97
C MET A 146 12.20 -12.73 -9.24
N ALA A 147 10.95 -12.26 -9.28
CA ALA A 147 9.78 -13.09 -9.49
C ALA A 147 8.77 -12.39 -10.42
N PRO A 148 9.15 -12.10 -11.67
CA PRO A 148 8.29 -11.37 -12.62
C PRO A 148 6.98 -12.08 -12.95
N LYS A 149 6.90 -13.41 -12.75
CA LYS A 149 5.70 -14.24 -12.97
C LYS A 149 4.88 -14.51 -11.71
N SER A 150 5.31 -13.98 -10.55
CA SER A 150 4.57 -14.15 -9.29
C SER A 150 3.21 -13.49 -9.37
N LYS A 151 2.20 -14.13 -8.77
CA LYS A 151 0.87 -13.54 -8.62
C LYS A 151 0.92 -12.28 -7.75
N LEU A 152 1.79 -12.24 -6.74
CA LEU A 152 1.99 -11.07 -5.90
C LEU A 152 2.60 -9.91 -6.70
N THR A 153 3.62 -10.19 -7.53
CA THR A 153 4.19 -9.18 -8.45
C THR A 153 3.12 -8.57 -9.35
N HIS A 154 2.28 -9.41 -9.97
CA HIS A 154 1.20 -8.92 -10.84
C HIS A 154 0.16 -8.11 -10.07
N ALA A 155 -0.24 -8.55 -8.87
CA ALA A 155 -1.22 -7.85 -8.04
C ALA A 155 -0.69 -6.49 -7.55
N LEU A 156 0.58 -6.42 -7.11
CA LEU A 156 1.24 -5.17 -6.75
C LEU A 156 1.36 -4.21 -7.93
N ALA A 157 1.70 -4.71 -9.11
CA ALA A 157 1.77 -3.89 -10.32
C ALA A 157 0.38 -3.33 -10.70
N ALA A 158 -0.69 -4.12 -10.55
CA ALA A 158 -2.05 -3.66 -10.78
C ALA A 158 -2.46 -2.57 -9.77
N LEU A 159 -2.18 -2.78 -8.47
CA LEU A 159 -2.45 -1.78 -7.43
C LEU A 159 -1.66 -0.47 -7.68
N ALA A 160 -0.38 -0.58 -8.03
CA ALA A 160 0.44 0.59 -8.35
C ALA A 160 -0.07 1.34 -9.60
N THR A 161 -0.55 0.61 -10.61
CA THR A 161 -1.15 1.19 -11.83
C THR A 161 -2.42 1.97 -11.49
N GLU A 162 -3.28 1.40 -10.63
CA GLU A 162 -4.50 2.04 -10.16
C GLU A 162 -4.20 3.34 -9.38
N ILE A 163 -3.26 3.27 -8.44
CA ILE A 163 -2.89 4.41 -7.58
C ILE A 163 -2.18 5.52 -8.36
N ALA A 164 -1.22 5.17 -9.21
CA ALA A 164 -0.45 6.16 -9.95
C ALA A 164 -1.26 6.82 -11.08
N GLY A 165 -2.48 6.34 -11.37
CA GLY A 165 -3.27 6.79 -12.53
C GLY A 165 -2.60 6.48 -13.88
N VAL A 166 -1.52 5.69 -13.89
CA VAL A 166 -0.79 5.32 -15.10
C VAL A 166 -1.46 4.10 -15.70
N HIS A 167 -2.47 4.30 -16.56
CA HIS A 167 -2.94 3.21 -17.40
C HIS A 167 -1.80 2.74 -18.31
N ARG A 168 -1.23 1.56 -18.02
CA ARG A 168 -0.33 0.88 -18.94
C ARG A 168 -1.10 0.63 -20.23
N PRO A 169 -0.72 1.18 -21.39
CA PRO A 169 -1.41 0.88 -22.63
C PRO A 169 -1.36 -0.64 -22.81
N ALA A 170 -2.52 -1.25 -22.98
CA ALA A 170 -2.63 -2.69 -23.18
C ALA A 170 -1.66 -3.07 -24.30
N ARG A 171 -0.72 -3.99 -24.02
CA ARG A 171 0.10 -4.60 -25.06
C ARG A 171 -0.87 -5.20 -26.06
N GLN A 172 -1.10 -4.51 -27.18
CA GLN A 172 -1.78 -5.09 -28.32
C GLN A 172 -0.98 -6.36 -28.65
N ARG A 173 -1.62 -7.52 -28.46
CA ARG A 173 -1.13 -8.77 -29.03
C ARG A 173 -0.93 -8.46 -30.50
N ALA A 174 0.33 -8.42 -30.95
CA ALA A 174 0.65 -8.34 -32.36
C ALA A 174 -0.04 -9.54 -33.03
N GLY A 175 -1.22 -9.26 -33.60
CA GLY A 175 -1.99 -10.22 -34.36
C GLY A 175 -1.12 -10.63 -35.54
N SER A 176 -0.91 -11.93 -35.67
CA SER A 176 -0.19 -12.57 -36.76
C SER A 176 -0.64 -11.99 -38.09
N LEU A 177 0.29 -11.43 -38.86
CA LEU A 177 0.12 -11.15 -40.28
C LEU A 177 -0.11 -12.49 -40.99
N SER A 178 -1.38 -12.85 -41.18
CA SER A 178 -1.79 -13.88 -42.12
C SER A 178 -1.42 -13.39 -43.52
N ARG A 179 -0.36 -13.99 -44.09
CA ARG A 179 0.01 -13.80 -45.49
C ARG A 179 -1.14 -14.29 -46.35
N ARG A 180 -1.88 -13.36 -46.96
CA ARG A 180 -2.67 -13.66 -48.15
C ARG A 180 -1.69 -14.03 -49.27
N ALA A 181 -1.65 -15.30 -49.62
CA ALA A 181 -1.08 -15.76 -50.88
C ALA A 181 -1.91 -15.13 -52.00
N ALA A 182 -1.28 -14.26 -52.79
CA ALA A 182 -1.82 -13.75 -54.03
C ALA A 182 -1.87 -14.89 -55.05
N GLY A 183 -3.00 -15.03 -55.72
CA GLY A 183 -3.17 -15.93 -56.84
C GLY A 183 -2.33 -15.50 -58.05
N THR A 184 -1.87 -16.50 -58.79
CA THR A 184 -1.42 -16.38 -60.17
C THR A 184 -2.42 -17.15 -61.03
N GLY A 185 -3.07 -16.46 -61.98
CA GLY A 185 -4.02 -17.02 -62.95
C GLY A 185 -3.34 -17.86 -64.04
N PRO A 186 -3.82 -17.89 -65.31
CA PRO A 186 -5.05 -17.34 -65.90
C PRO A 186 -6.24 -18.32 -65.91
#